data_AF-A0A937T6A0-F1
#
_entry.id   AF-A0A937T6A0-F1
#
_cell.length_a   1.000
_cell.length_b   1.000
_cell.length_c   1.000
_cell.angle_alpha   90.00
_cell.angle_beta   90.00
_cell.angle_gamma   90.00
#
_symmetry.space_group_name_H-M   'P 1'
#
loop_
_entity.id
_entity.type
_entity.pdbx_description
1 polymer ?
#
loop_
_entity_poly.entity_id
_entity_poly.type
_entity_poly.pdbx_seq_one_letter_code
_entity_poly.pdbx_strand_id
1 'polypeptide(L)'
;GCKQLINANNWRTVDMVTTQDAEYWAYTANDVIARNIYTGGMHQGVNNGWQILPGHYYSDVSLIREPHRLPTNVKQPAGHPFILTEVLWCPPNLYQSEAALMIAAQQSLTEFGAACWFCNWVAEWEQSPHTKWTYSTPVQIGQFPAAALIYRKGLLKAGEPVVVEQRSLQNLWDRKTPLISEEPGWDPNRDKDHIPLNSSIKTVLDPLAYLVGPVRVIYGGDPAKSTAVDLAKYIDRDGKVIRSITGEIETDYGRGLFRINAPQAQAVAGFLKDAGSQHLADVEITCGNSYASIAVVALDDKPIRESERLLVQAGTLCRPTGWTVVPTRARIDSKQSDCFRILSVGKPPLQVEDLDAALTIANPRLSKATLLDINGMATSTPVDITRTEEKTTVQLPANTIYLVLQ
;
A
#
# COMPACT_ATOMS: atom_id res chain seq x y z
N GLY A 1 9.52 -26.14 26.52
CA GLY A 1 9.15 -25.86 25.13
C GLY A 1 9.90 -24.65 24.62
N CYS A 2 9.87 -24.42 23.30
CA CYS A 2 10.31 -23.19 22.64
C CYS A 2 9.61 -21.98 23.32
N LYS A 3 10.32 -20.88 23.60
CA LYS A 3 9.76 -19.64 24.18
C LYS A 3 9.42 -18.59 23.10
N GLN A 4 9.49 -18.99 21.85
CA GLN A 4 9.26 -18.17 20.68
C GLN A 4 7.81 -18.33 20.22
N LEU A 5 7.24 -17.25 19.66
CA LEU A 5 5.98 -17.34 18.92
C LEU A 5 6.20 -18.19 17.67
N ILE A 6 5.25 -19.07 17.39
CA ILE A 6 5.22 -19.87 16.16
C ILE A 6 4.17 -19.28 15.23
N ASN A 7 4.59 -18.90 14.02
CA ASN A 7 3.66 -18.51 12.97
C ASN A 7 3.50 -19.64 11.94
N ALA A 8 2.27 -19.92 11.54
CA ALA A 8 2.00 -20.76 10.39
C ALA A 8 1.79 -19.89 9.15
N ASN A 9 2.39 -20.29 8.03
CA ASN A 9 2.41 -19.53 6.80
C ASN A 9 2.45 -20.47 5.57
N ASN A 10 1.80 -20.05 4.51
CA ASN A 10 1.96 -20.58 3.16
C ASN A 10 1.81 -19.44 2.15
N TRP A 11 2.43 -19.62 1.00
CA TRP A 11 2.37 -18.66 -0.11
C TRP A 11 1.00 -18.65 -0.76
N ARG A 12 0.46 -19.85 -1.02
CA ARG A 12 -0.80 -20.03 -1.71
C ARG A 12 -1.36 -21.42 -1.42
N THR A 13 -2.65 -21.47 -1.13
CA THR A 13 -3.39 -22.73 -1.06
C THR A 13 -3.73 -23.24 -2.46
N VAL A 14 -4.22 -24.47 -2.59
CA VAL A 14 -4.60 -25.04 -3.90
C VAL A 14 -5.75 -24.27 -4.57
N ASP A 15 -6.71 -23.77 -3.79
CA ASP A 15 -7.81 -22.93 -4.26
C ASP A 15 -8.20 -21.89 -3.20
N MET A 16 -8.01 -20.61 -3.51
CA MET A 16 -8.22 -19.51 -2.56
C MET A 16 -9.66 -19.40 -2.06
N VAL A 17 -10.62 -19.91 -2.82
CA VAL A 17 -12.03 -19.77 -2.47
C VAL A 17 -12.45 -20.91 -1.56
N THR A 18 -12.05 -22.13 -1.87
CA THR A 18 -12.62 -23.34 -1.27
C THR A 18 -11.71 -24.03 -0.26
N THR A 19 -10.38 -23.78 -0.30
CA THR A 19 -9.42 -24.42 0.62
C THR A 19 -8.71 -23.47 1.57
N GLN A 20 -8.72 -22.15 1.32
CA GLN A 20 -7.99 -21.19 2.16
C GLN A 20 -8.47 -21.20 3.62
N ASP A 21 -9.79 -21.20 3.84
CA ASP A 21 -10.32 -21.22 5.21
C ASP A 21 -9.98 -22.51 5.96
N ALA A 22 -9.80 -23.63 5.27
CA ALA A 22 -9.31 -24.86 5.89
C ALA A 22 -7.83 -24.78 6.25
N GLU A 23 -7.02 -24.11 5.43
CA GLU A 23 -5.61 -23.82 5.70
C GLU A 23 -5.45 -22.90 6.92
N TYR A 24 -6.21 -21.80 6.98
CA TYR A 24 -6.22 -20.90 8.13
C TYR A 24 -6.75 -21.55 9.40
N TRP A 25 -7.76 -22.42 9.30
CA TRP A 25 -8.18 -23.22 10.45
C TRP A 25 -7.07 -24.16 10.94
N ALA A 26 -6.28 -24.77 10.06
CA ALA A 26 -5.11 -25.55 10.49
C ALA A 26 -4.05 -24.65 11.17
N TYR A 27 -3.96 -23.38 10.78
CA TYR A 27 -3.01 -22.42 11.35
C TYR A 27 -3.37 -21.96 12.77
N THR A 28 -4.65 -22.03 13.17
CA THR A 28 -5.07 -21.69 14.54
C THR A 28 -4.50 -22.63 15.61
N ALA A 29 -3.82 -23.72 15.22
CA ALA A 29 -3.02 -24.53 16.13
C ALA A 29 -1.72 -23.83 16.60
N ASN A 30 -1.36 -22.68 16.02
CA ASN A 30 -0.16 -21.90 16.32
C ASN A 30 -0.52 -20.51 16.88
N ASP A 31 0.49 -19.76 17.33
CA ASP A 31 0.29 -18.47 18.00
C ASP A 31 -0.12 -17.36 17.02
N VAL A 32 0.46 -17.36 15.82
CA VAL A 32 0.29 -16.29 14.81
C VAL A 32 -0.06 -16.89 13.46
N ILE A 33 -1.00 -16.26 12.76
CA ILE A 33 -1.36 -16.61 11.40
C ILE A 33 -0.65 -15.64 10.46
N ALA A 34 -0.03 -16.16 9.41
CA ALA A 34 0.72 -15.35 8.47
C ALA A 34 0.43 -15.69 7.01
N ARG A 35 0.67 -14.71 6.15
CA ARG A 35 0.68 -14.86 4.69
C ARG A 35 1.82 -14.06 4.09
N ASN A 36 2.29 -14.49 2.92
CA ASN A 36 3.19 -13.72 2.08
C ASN A 36 2.47 -13.24 0.81
N ILE A 37 2.61 -11.97 0.46
CA ILE A 37 2.00 -11.39 -0.76
C ILE A 37 2.92 -10.34 -1.35
N TYR A 38 3.33 -10.54 -2.60
CA TYR A 38 4.00 -9.51 -3.38
C TYR A 38 3.05 -8.86 -4.38
N THR A 39 3.39 -7.65 -4.78
CA THR A 39 2.62 -6.84 -5.70
C THR A 39 3.51 -6.37 -6.84
N GLY A 40 2.91 -6.07 -7.98
CA GLY A 40 3.61 -5.67 -9.18
C GLY A 40 2.80 -5.98 -10.43
N GLY A 41 3.25 -5.41 -11.54
CA GLY A 41 2.76 -5.80 -12.85
C GLY A 41 3.42 -7.07 -13.36
N MET A 42 3.12 -7.39 -14.61
CA MET A 42 3.81 -8.45 -15.34
C MET A 42 5.32 -8.17 -15.36
N HIS A 43 6.14 -9.21 -15.28
CA HIS A 43 7.55 -9.16 -15.63
C HIS A 43 7.97 -10.48 -16.31
N GLN A 44 8.28 -10.44 -17.60
CA GLN A 44 8.60 -11.60 -18.44
C GLN A 44 9.98 -11.46 -19.10
N GLY A 45 10.74 -12.56 -19.15
CA GLY A 45 12.08 -12.60 -19.71
C GLY A 45 12.91 -13.73 -19.14
N VAL A 46 14.14 -13.88 -19.61
CA VAL A 46 15.08 -14.86 -19.05
C VAL A 46 15.43 -14.49 -17.61
N ASN A 47 15.46 -15.45 -16.69
CA ASN A 47 15.77 -15.18 -15.27
C ASN A 47 14.84 -14.16 -14.58
N ASN A 48 13.65 -13.89 -15.13
CA ASN A 48 12.69 -12.91 -14.59
C ASN A 48 12.23 -13.21 -13.15
N GLY A 49 12.42 -14.41 -12.63
CA GLY A 49 12.16 -14.75 -11.23
C GLY A 49 13.05 -13.99 -10.24
N TRP A 50 14.22 -13.50 -10.65
CA TRP A 50 15.18 -12.86 -9.74
C TRP A 50 16.01 -11.72 -10.36
N GLN A 51 15.98 -11.52 -11.69
CA GLN A 51 16.68 -10.41 -12.36
C GLN A 51 15.76 -9.52 -13.20
N ILE A 52 16.17 -8.26 -13.34
CA ILE A 52 15.70 -7.32 -14.34
C ILE A 52 16.80 -7.17 -15.41
N LEU A 53 16.49 -7.45 -16.68
CA LEU A 53 17.47 -7.40 -17.77
C LEU A 53 16.92 -6.67 -19.00
N PRO A 54 17.80 -6.12 -19.86
CA PRO A 54 17.43 -5.69 -21.20
C PRO A 54 16.71 -6.80 -21.97
N GLY A 55 15.69 -6.42 -22.75
CA GLY A 55 14.84 -7.32 -23.51
C GLY A 55 13.63 -7.87 -22.73
N HIS A 56 13.59 -7.69 -21.41
CA HIS A 56 12.43 -8.09 -20.61
C HIS A 56 11.21 -7.23 -20.93
N TYR A 57 10.02 -7.80 -20.72
CA TYR A 57 8.74 -7.13 -20.84
C TYR A 57 8.14 -6.94 -19.46
N TYR A 58 7.59 -5.76 -19.16
CA TYR A 58 6.92 -5.54 -17.89
C TYR A 58 5.75 -4.56 -18.00
N SER A 59 4.86 -4.57 -17.01
CA SER A 59 3.82 -3.56 -16.84
C SER A 59 3.94 -2.88 -15.48
N ASP A 60 3.46 -1.64 -15.40
CA ASP A 60 3.36 -0.89 -14.16
C ASP A 60 1.92 -0.96 -13.64
N VAL A 61 1.78 -1.29 -12.35
CA VAL A 61 0.49 -1.41 -11.65
C VAL A 61 0.54 -0.55 -10.40
N SER A 62 -0.45 0.34 -10.28
CA SER A 62 -0.76 1.02 -9.02
C SER A 62 -1.91 0.27 -8.36
N LEU A 63 -1.72 -0.14 -7.11
CA LEU A 63 -2.76 -0.75 -6.30
C LEU A 63 -3.84 0.25 -5.89
N ILE A 64 -3.64 1.55 -6.11
CA ILE A 64 -4.73 2.53 -6.00
C ILE A 64 -5.74 2.31 -7.13
N ARG A 65 -5.30 1.96 -8.34
CA ARG A 65 -6.20 1.60 -9.47
C ARG A 65 -6.69 0.16 -9.42
N GLU A 66 -5.98 -0.72 -8.73
CA GLU A 66 -6.34 -2.13 -8.54
C GLU A 66 -6.40 -2.51 -7.05
N PRO A 67 -7.28 -1.85 -6.25
CA PRO A 67 -7.22 -1.96 -4.79
C PRO A 67 -7.68 -3.33 -4.27
N HIS A 68 -8.37 -4.13 -5.08
CA HIS A 68 -8.70 -5.51 -4.74
C HIS A 68 -7.46 -6.40 -4.60
N ARG A 69 -6.31 -6.01 -5.18
CA ARG A 69 -5.03 -6.72 -5.10
C ARG A 69 -4.15 -6.30 -3.93
N LEU A 70 -4.63 -5.41 -3.06
CA LEU A 70 -3.84 -4.91 -1.93
C LEU A 70 -3.48 -6.05 -0.96
N PRO A 71 -2.22 -6.19 -0.51
CA PRO A 71 -1.79 -7.30 0.36
C PRO A 71 -2.52 -7.41 1.69
N THR A 72 -3.08 -6.30 2.19
CA THR A 72 -3.85 -6.28 3.44
C THR A 72 -5.28 -6.80 3.26
N ASN A 73 -5.70 -7.14 2.04
CA ASN A 73 -7.01 -7.71 1.76
C ASN A 73 -7.07 -9.18 2.17
N VAL A 74 -7.00 -9.40 3.48
CA VAL A 74 -7.01 -10.73 4.08
C VAL A 74 -8.12 -10.86 5.11
N LYS A 75 -8.66 -12.07 5.18
CA LYS A 75 -9.63 -12.52 6.17
C LYS A 75 -8.85 -12.94 7.42
N GLN A 76 -9.18 -12.32 8.54
CA GLN A 76 -8.45 -12.51 9.79
C GLN A 76 -9.21 -13.46 10.72
N PRO A 77 -8.69 -14.67 11.03
CA PRO A 77 -9.32 -15.59 11.96
C PRO A 77 -9.41 -14.99 13.37
N ALA A 78 -10.61 -15.05 13.96
CA ALA A 78 -10.88 -14.50 15.27
C ALA A 78 -10.02 -15.19 16.34
N GLY A 79 -9.52 -14.40 17.29
CA GLY A 79 -8.70 -14.89 18.41
C GLY A 79 -7.22 -15.09 18.07
N HIS A 80 -6.78 -14.84 16.83
CA HIS A 80 -5.39 -14.95 16.42
C HIS A 80 -4.88 -13.65 15.80
N PRO A 81 -3.67 -13.18 16.15
CA PRO A 81 -3.01 -12.12 15.41
C PRO A 81 -2.70 -12.59 13.98
N PHE A 82 -2.82 -11.66 13.03
CA PHE A 82 -2.48 -11.89 11.63
C PHE A 82 -1.34 -10.96 11.21
N ILE A 83 -0.33 -11.50 10.52
CA ILE A 83 0.77 -10.72 9.97
C ILE A 83 1.02 -11.04 8.49
N LEU A 84 1.59 -10.09 7.75
CA LEU A 84 2.26 -10.38 6.48
C LEU A 84 3.74 -10.58 6.80
N THR A 85 4.23 -11.80 6.66
CA THR A 85 5.66 -12.07 6.87
C THR A 85 6.53 -11.57 5.72
N GLU A 86 5.93 -11.36 4.55
CA GLU A 86 6.59 -10.78 3.39
C GLU A 86 5.61 -9.95 2.56
N VAL A 87 5.93 -8.67 2.36
CA VAL A 87 5.28 -7.76 1.42
C VAL A 87 6.31 -7.00 0.59
N LEU A 88 6.01 -6.77 -0.69
CA LEU A 88 6.87 -5.98 -1.57
C LEU A 88 6.09 -5.42 -2.76
N TRP A 89 6.34 -4.16 -3.13
CA TRP A 89 6.03 -3.63 -4.45
C TRP A 89 7.20 -3.95 -5.38
N CYS A 90 7.12 -5.05 -6.12
CA CYS A 90 8.27 -5.64 -6.77
C CYS A 90 8.77 -4.79 -7.96
N PRO A 91 10.04 -4.36 -7.98
CA PRO A 91 10.69 -3.87 -9.19
C PRO A 91 10.50 -4.81 -10.41
N PRO A 92 10.36 -4.28 -11.63
CA PRO A 92 10.53 -2.89 -12.04
C PRO A 92 9.27 -2.00 -11.92
N ASN A 93 8.27 -2.36 -11.11
CA ASN A 93 7.05 -1.57 -10.95
C ASN A 93 7.35 -0.08 -10.67
N LEU A 94 6.61 0.84 -11.29
CA LEU A 94 6.85 2.28 -11.20
C LEU A 94 6.25 2.90 -9.93
N TYR A 95 5.04 2.48 -9.58
CA TYR A 95 4.20 3.11 -8.55
C TYR A 95 4.50 2.55 -7.15
N GLN A 96 5.74 2.71 -6.69
CA GLN A 96 6.19 2.12 -5.42
C GLN A 96 5.93 3.03 -4.20
N SER A 97 5.83 4.35 -4.38
CA SER A 97 5.69 5.30 -3.25
C SER A 97 4.33 5.30 -2.56
N GLU A 98 3.31 4.67 -3.15
CA GLU A 98 2.04 4.38 -2.48
C GLU A 98 2.15 3.30 -1.39
N ALA A 99 3.15 2.41 -1.50
CA ALA A 99 3.17 1.13 -0.79
C ALA A 99 3.08 1.29 0.73
N ALA A 100 4.04 2.01 1.32
CA ALA A 100 4.13 2.15 2.78
C ALA A 100 2.90 2.87 3.36
N LEU A 101 2.40 3.90 2.65
CA LEU A 101 1.25 4.67 3.08
C LEU A 101 -0.03 3.83 3.07
N MET A 102 -0.29 3.08 1.98
CA MET A 102 -1.47 2.22 1.88
C MET A 102 -1.44 1.09 2.91
N ILE A 103 -0.29 0.45 3.10
CA ILE A 103 -0.12 -0.60 4.12
C ILE A 103 -0.38 -0.02 5.52
N ALA A 104 0.26 1.09 5.90
CA ALA A 104 0.07 1.69 7.22
C ALA A 104 -1.39 2.09 7.48
N ALA A 105 -2.05 2.67 6.48
CA ALA A 105 -3.45 3.06 6.59
C ALA A 105 -4.37 1.85 6.80
N GLN A 106 -4.23 0.82 5.98
CA GLN A 106 -5.05 -0.39 6.08
C GLN A 106 -4.74 -1.22 7.32
N GLN A 107 -3.48 -1.27 7.75
CA GLN A 107 -3.13 -1.91 9.01
C GLN A 107 -3.78 -1.20 10.21
N SER A 108 -3.83 0.14 10.19
CA SER A 108 -4.50 0.93 11.23
C SER A 108 -6.00 0.68 11.23
N LEU A 109 -6.64 0.64 10.05
CA LEU A 109 -8.07 0.38 9.90
C LEU A 109 -8.48 -1.03 10.36
N THR A 110 -7.69 -2.04 10.01
CA THR A 110 -8.08 -3.44 10.15
C THR A 110 -7.47 -4.14 11.36
N GLU A 111 -6.71 -3.39 12.18
CA GLU A 111 -5.93 -3.90 13.33
C GLU A 111 -5.01 -5.05 12.95
N PHE A 112 -4.43 -4.94 11.76
CA PHE A 112 -3.50 -5.91 11.22
C PHE A 112 -2.18 -5.86 11.99
N GLY A 113 -1.63 -7.01 12.40
CA GLY A 113 -0.57 -7.07 13.42
C GLY A 113 0.81 -6.58 12.96
N ALA A 114 1.25 -6.89 11.74
CA ALA A 114 2.51 -6.41 11.19
C ALA A 114 2.61 -6.73 9.69
N ALA A 115 3.25 -5.85 8.92
CA ALA A 115 3.68 -6.15 7.56
C ALA A 115 5.22 -6.05 7.46
N CYS A 116 5.85 -7.18 7.16
CA CYS A 116 7.31 -7.29 7.04
C CYS A 116 7.74 -7.13 5.58
N TRP A 117 8.59 -6.16 5.30
CA TRP A 117 9.02 -5.83 3.93
C TRP A 117 10.13 -6.75 3.44
N PHE A 118 9.91 -7.40 2.30
CA PHE A 118 10.86 -8.32 1.69
C PHE A 118 11.51 -7.68 0.47
N CYS A 119 12.83 -7.58 0.35
CA CYS A 119 13.86 -7.78 1.36
C CYS A 119 14.98 -6.77 1.09
N ASN A 120 15.99 -6.70 1.96
CA ASN A 120 17.19 -5.92 1.72
C ASN A 120 18.41 -6.82 1.73
N TRP A 121 19.21 -6.74 0.67
CA TRP A 121 20.48 -7.46 0.53
C TRP A 121 21.71 -6.58 0.80
N VAL A 122 21.48 -5.28 0.99
CA VAL A 122 22.50 -4.25 1.13
C VAL A 122 22.23 -3.43 2.39
N ALA A 123 23.28 -2.84 2.97
CA ALA A 123 23.15 -1.96 4.13
C ALA A 123 22.62 -0.56 3.78
N GLU A 124 22.77 -0.15 2.51
CA GLU A 124 22.38 1.16 2.00
C GLU A 124 21.28 1.04 0.92
N TRP A 125 21.25 1.98 -0.02
CA TRP A 125 20.38 1.97 -1.19
C TRP A 125 20.83 0.89 -2.18
N GLU A 126 19.86 0.23 -2.80
CA GLU A 126 20.14 -0.72 -3.88
C GLU A 126 20.86 0.01 -5.03
N GLN A 127 21.99 -0.56 -5.45
CA GLN A 127 22.83 -0.03 -6.52
C GLN A 127 22.62 -0.82 -7.81
N SER A 128 22.37 -2.11 -7.72
CA SER A 128 22.19 -2.96 -8.89
C SER A 128 20.81 -2.72 -9.52
N PRO A 129 20.74 -2.19 -10.75
CA PRO A 129 19.46 -2.06 -11.46
C PRO A 129 18.89 -3.43 -11.89
N HIS A 130 19.66 -4.50 -11.71
CA HIS A 130 19.24 -5.86 -11.98
C HIS A 130 18.50 -6.50 -10.81
N THR A 131 18.57 -5.93 -9.60
CA THR A 131 17.94 -6.51 -8.42
C THR A 131 16.42 -6.38 -8.52
N LYS A 132 15.75 -7.54 -8.54
CA LYS A 132 14.29 -7.62 -8.53
C LYS A 132 13.69 -7.53 -7.11
N TRP A 133 14.35 -8.13 -6.14
CA TRP A 133 13.84 -8.26 -4.77
C TRP A 133 14.52 -7.25 -3.87
N THR A 134 13.96 -6.04 -3.80
CA THR A 134 14.49 -4.98 -2.94
C THR A 134 13.41 -3.98 -2.53
N TYR A 135 13.44 -3.53 -1.27
CA TYR A 135 12.72 -2.32 -0.84
C TYR A 135 13.68 -1.17 -0.48
N SER A 136 15.01 -1.37 -0.62
CA SER A 136 16.09 -0.38 -0.43
C SER A 136 16.10 0.69 -1.53
N THR A 137 14.96 1.33 -1.81
CA THR A 137 14.83 2.43 -2.76
C THR A 137 14.28 3.68 -2.07
N PRO A 138 14.64 4.90 -2.53
CA PRO A 138 14.10 6.14 -1.96
C PRO A 138 12.57 6.21 -1.96
N VAL A 139 11.92 5.54 -2.91
CA VAL A 139 10.46 5.52 -3.07
C VAL A 139 9.78 4.34 -2.36
N GLN A 140 10.51 3.49 -1.64
CA GLN A 140 9.93 2.48 -0.74
C GLN A 140 10.36 2.71 0.71
N ILE A 141 11.59 2.33 1.10
CA ILE A 141 12.05 2.53 2.48
C ILE A 141 12.08 4.02 2.86
N GLY A 142 12.36 4.91 1.90
CA GLY A 142 12.27 6.36 2.10
C GLY A 142 10.84 6.86 2.35
N GLN A 143 9.82 6.01 2.20
CA GLN A 143 8.44 6.32 2.53
C GLN A 143 8.00 5.76 3.90
N PHE A 144 8.91 5.11 4.64
CA PHE A 144 8.58 4.51 5.92
C PHE A 144 8.41 5.50 7.08
N PRO A 145 9.14 6.62 7.21
CA PRO A 145 9.03 7.46 8.41
C PRO A 145 7.61 7.94 8.74
N ALA A 146 6.89 8.54 7.80
CA ALA A 146 5.51 8.97 8.01
C ALA A 146 4.54 7.78 8.15
N ALA A 147 4.70 6.74 7.32
CA ALA A 147 3.86 5.54 7.39
C ALA A 147 3.99 4.79 8.72
N ALA A 148 5.22 4.69 9.25
CA ALA A 148 5.50 4.08 10.54
C ALA A 148 4.90 4.89 11.68
N LEU A 149 4.93 6.23 11.63
CA LEU A 149 4.26 7.08 12.61
C LEU A 149 2.74 6.88 12.57
N ILE A 150 2.14 6.88 11.37
CA ILE A 150 0.71 6.62 11.16
C ILE A 150 0.28 5.34 11.88
N TYR A 151 0.96 4.23 11.61
CA TYR A 151 0.59 2.94 12.16
C TYR A 151 0.96 2.81 13.65
N ARG A 152 2.22 3.07 14.02
CA ARG A 152 2.72 2.77 15.38
C ARG A 152 2.17 3.70 16.45
N LYS A 153 1.78 4.93 16.09
CA LYS A 153 1.13 5.86 17.03
C LYS A 153 -0.39 5.81 16.97
N GLY A 154 -0.98 5.00 16.09
CA GLY A 154 -2.43 4.91 15.93
C GLY A 154 -3.05 6.24 15.48
N LEU A 155 -2.45 6.92 14.50
CA LEU A 155 -2.93 8.24 14.03
C LEU A 155 -4.23 8.15 13.22
N LEU A 156 -4.66 6.93 12.88
CA LEU A 156 -5.94 6.60 12.25
C LEU A 156 -6.70 5.68 13.20
N LYS A 157 -8.03 5.77 13.16
CA LYS A 157 -8.93 4.92 13.95
C LYS A 157 -8.97 3.50 13.38
N ALA A 158 -8.99 2.52 14.29
CA ALA A 158 -9.43 1.17 13.98
C ALA A 158 -10.91 1.18 13.58
N GLY A 159 -11.26 0.35 12.59
CA GLY A 159 -12.64 0.16 12.14
C GLY A 159 -13.30 -1.02 12.84
N GLU A 160 -14.61 -0.94 13.06
CA GLU A 160 -15.41 -2.10 13.44
C GLU A 160 -15.47 -3.12 12.29
N PRO A 161 -15.52 -4.43 12.55
CA PRO A 161 -15.60 -5.44 11.50
C PRO A 161 -16.78 -5.22 10.56
N VAL A 162 -16.49 -5.12 9.26
CA VAL A 162 -17.50 -4.94 8.21
C VAL A 162 -18.10 -6.28 7.77
N VAL A 163 -17.37 -7.37 8.01
CA VAL A 163 -17.81 -8.74 7.80
C VAL A 163 -17.30 -9.58 8.97
N VAL A 164 -18.18 -10.37 9.57
CA VAL A 164 -17.85 -11.45 10.49
C VAL A 164 -18.49 -12.71 9.93
N GLU A 165 -17.69 -13.52 9.24
CA GLU A 165 -18.16 -14.79 8.70
C GLU A 165 -17.98 -15.90 9.74
N GLN A 166 -19.05 -16.65 10.03
CA GLN A 166 -18.93 -17.86 10.83
C GLN A 166 -18.96 -19.08 9.92
N ARG A 167 -18.01 -19.98 10.09
CA ARG A 167 -17.94 -21.22 9.32
C ARG A 167 -17.93 -22.42 10.23
N SER A 168 -18.89 -23.33 10.04
CA SER A 168 -18.86 -24.64 10.69
C SER A 168 -17.70 -25.50 10.16
N LEU A 169 -17.18 -26.41 10.98
CA LEU A 169 -16.12 -27.32 10.54
C LEU A 169 -16.57 -28.20 9.36
N GLN A 170 -17.85 -28.59 9.33
CA GLN A 170 -18.42 -29.32 8.19
C GLN A 170 -18.38 -28.48 6.90
N ASN A 171 -18.65 -27.18 6.96
CA ASN A 171 -18.56 -26.31 5.79
C ASN A 171 -17.11 -26.19 5.26
N LEU A 172 -16.11 -26.26 6.14
CA LEU A 172 -14.69 -26.31 5.74
C LEU A 172 -14.38 -27.65 5.07
N TRP A 173 -14.78 -28.76 5.70
CA TRP A 173 -14.55 -30.11 5.19
C TRP A 173 -15.19 -30.34 3.81
N ASP A 174 -16.43 -29.87 3.65
CA ASP A 174 -17.18 -29.97 2.39
C ASP A 174 -16.73 -28.94 1.34
N ARG A 175 -15.74 -28.08 1.66
CA ARG A 175 -15.23 -27.02 0.77
C ARG A 175 -16.31 -26.08 0.24
N LYS A 176 -17.29 -25.74 1.09
CA LYS A 176 -18.33 -24.79 0.70
C LYS A 176 -17.73 -23.42 0.42
N THR A 177 -18.27 -22.73 -0.57
CA THR A 177 -17.88 -21.36 -0.91
C THR A 177 -18.13 -20.42 0.29
N PRO A 178 -17.15 -19.60 0.71
CA PRO A 178 -17.33 -18.62 1.75
C PRO A 178 -18.16 -17.43 1.27
N LEU A 179 -18.62 -16.60 2.21
CA LEU A 179 -19.28 -15.33 1.91
C LEU A 179 -18.35 -14.37 1.17
N ILE A 180 -17.05 -14.41 1.50
CA ILE A 180 -16.00 -13.61 0.88
C ILE A 180 -14.70 -14.41 0.82
N SER A 181 -13.88 -14.21 -0.22
CA SER A 181 -12.59 -14.87 -0.40
C SER A 181 -11.51 -13.84 -0.65
N GLU A 182 -10.25 -14.22 -0.46
CA GLU A 182 -9.11 -13.38 -0.78
C GLU A 182 -8.68 -13.58 -2.24
N GLU A 183 -7.99 -12.59 -2.80
CA GLU A 183 -7.30 -12.77 -4.08
C GLU A 183 -6.05 -13.64 -3.89
N PRO A 184 -5.66 -14.45 -4.90
CA PRO A 184 -4.54 -15.39 -4.81
C PRO A 184 -3.18 -14.76 -4.55
N GLY A 185 -3.04 -13.44 -4.71
CA GLY A 185 -1.74 -12.78 -4.66
C GLY A 185 -0.89 -13.16 -5.87
N TRP A 186 0.33 -12.62 -5.95
CA TRP A 186 1.24 -12.85 -7.07
C TRP A 186 2.61 -13.32 -6.56
N ASP A 187 3.13 -14.41 -7.13
CA ASP A 187 4.50 -14.87 -6.91
C ASP A 187 5.15 -15.42 -8.21
N PRO A 188 6.09 -14.67 -8.82
CA PRO A 188 6.73 -15.04 -10.08
C PRO A 188 7.65 -16.27 -10.00
N ASN A 189 8.05 -16.73 -8.81
CA ASN A 189 8.89 -17.93 -8.66
C ASN A 189 8.08 -19.22 -8.60
N ARG A 190 6.79 -19.12 -8.23
CA ARG A 190 5.89 -20.26 -8.01
C ARG A 190 4.77 -20.32 -9.05
N ASP A 191 4.36 -19.18 -9.60
CA ASP A 191 3.39 -19.07 -10.70
C ASP A 191 4.10 -19.25 -12.05
N LYS A 192 4.51 -20.50 -12.35
CA LYS A 192 5.24 -20.87 -13.60
C LYS A 192 4.35 -20.91 -14.84
N ASP A 193 3.04 -21.08 -14.63
CA ASP A 193 2.01 -20.96 -15.66
C ASP A 193 1.32 -19.60 -15.49
N HIS A 194 0.81 -19.01 -16.58
CA HIS A 194 0.02 -17.77 -16.55
C HIS A 194 -1.28 -17.96 -15.76
N ILE A 195 -1.17 -17.97 -14.43
CA ILE A 195 -2.30 -18.09 -13.53
C ILE A 195 -2.95 -16.72 -13.43
N PRO A 196 -4.28 -16.60 -13.64
CA PRO A 196 -4.97 -15.32 -13.60
C PRO A 196 -4.67 -14.59 -12.28
N LEU A 197 -4.27 -13.33 -12.38
CA LEU A 197 -4.04 -12.44 -11.23
C LEU A 197 -5.30 -12.19 -10.38
N ASN A 198 -6.47 -12.54 -10.91
CA ASN A 198 -7.77 -12.39 -10.27
C ASN A 198 -8.50 -13.73 -10.21
N SER A 199 -9.19 -13.99 -9.12
CA SER A 199 -10.14 -15.10 -9.05
C SER A 199 -11.28 -14.91 -10.06
N SER A 200 -11.62 -15.96 -10.82
CA SER A 200 -12.80 -15.96 -11.70
C SER A 200 -14.10 -16.30 -10.94
N ILE A 201 -13.99 -16.75 -9.70
CA ILE A 201 -15.12 -17.15 -8.87
C ILE A 201 -15.62 -15.95 -8.08
N LYS A 202 -16.89 -15.60 -8.30
CA LYS A 202 -17.58 -14.55 -7.54
C LYS A 202 -18.06 -15.12 -6.22
N THR A 203 -17.70 -14.46 -5.11
CA THR A 203 -18.28 -14.70 -3.80
C THR A 203 -19.54 -13.84 -3.60
N VAL A 204 -20.24 -14.06 -2.48
CA VAL A 204 -21.52 -13.37 -2.20
C VAL A 204 -21.29 -11.88 -1.92
N LEU A 205 -20.22 -11.58 -1.18
CA LEU A 205 -19.86 -10.22 -0.80
C LEU A 205 -18.85 -9.62 -1.77
N ASP A 206 -18.88 -8.29 -1.82
CA ASP A 206 -17.96 -7.51 -2.63
C ASP A 206 -16.50 -7.66 -2.11
N PRO A 207 -15.52 -8.08 -2.93
CA PRO A 207 -14.12 -8.16 -2.52
C PRO A 207 -13.51 -6.84 -2.06
N LEU A 208 -14.10 -5.69 -2.43
CA LEU A 208 -13.66 -4.39 -1.92
C LEU A 208 -14.04 -4.16 -0.45
N ALA A 209 -14.81 -5.06 0.19
CA ALA A 209 -15.11 -5.00 1.61
C ALA A 209 -13.85 -4.94 2.49
N TYR A 210 -12.76 -5.59 2.08
CA TYR A 210 -11.48 -5.55 2.83
C TYR A 210 -10.88 -4.14 2.95
N LEU A 211 -11.25 -3.23 2.05
CA LEU A 211 -10.80 -1.82 2.07
C LEU A 211 -11.74 -0.92 2.88
N VAL A 212 -12.95 -1.41 3.19
CA VAL A 212 -13.94 -0.69 4.02
C VAL A 212 -13.62 -0.88 5.50
N GLY A 213 -13.20 -2.07 5.91
CA GLY A 213 -12.85 -2.36 7.31
C GLY A 213 -12.45 -3.82 7.53
N PRO A 214 -12.21 -4.23 8.79
CA PRO A 214 -11.78 -5.58 9.09
C PRO A 214 -12.80 -6.64 8.62
N VAL A 215 -12.30 -7.68 7.96
CA VAL A 215 -13.04 -8.90 7.62
C VAL A 215 -12.55 -10.02 8.52
N ARG A 216 -13.44 -10.52 9.39
CA ARG A 216 -13.14 -11.53 10.39
C ARG A 216 -13.80 -12.86 10.04
N VAL A 217 -13.18 -13.96 10.47
CA VAL A 217 -13.78 -15.29 10.37
C VAL A 217 -13.70 -16.06 11.68
N ILE A 218 -14.80 -16.74 12.03
CA ILE A 218 -14.89 -17.61 13.20
C ILE A 218 -15.06 -19.04 12.71
N TYR A 219 -14.03 -19.87 12.92
CA TYR A 219 -14.10 -21.30 12.61
C TYR A 219 -14.76 -22.10 13.73
N GLY A 220 -15.53 -23.12 13.37
CA GLY A 220 -16.38 -23.87 14.30
C GLY A 220 -17.64 -23.13 14.73
N GLY A 221 -17.92 -21.95 14.14
CA GLY A 221 -19.10 -21.15 14.41
C GLY A 221 -20.37 -21.66 13.70
N ASP A 222 -21.46 -20.92 13.92
CA ASP A 222 -22.75 -21.17 13.28
C ASP A 222 -22.90 -20.25 12.06
N PRO A 223 -22.93 -20.78 10.82
CA PRO A 223 -23.04 -19.98 9.61
C PRO A 223 -24.23 -19.01 9.60
N ALA A 224 -25.34 -19.33 10.29
CA ALA A 224 -26.51 -18.47 10.40
C ALA A 224 -26.26 -17.18 11.22
N LYS A 225 -25.16 -17.13 11.97
CA LYS A 225 -24.73 -15.97 12.76
C LYS A 225 -23.68 -15.10 12.05
N SER A 226 -23.42 -15.35 10.77
CA SER A 226 -22.57 -14.49 9.97
C SER A 226 -23.23 -13.12 9.79
N THR A 227 -22.44 -12.05 9.85
CA THR A 227 -22.92 -10.68 9.69
C THR A 227 -22.07 -9.94 8.68
N ALA A 228 -22.71 -9.05 7.91
CA ALA A 228 -22.03 -8.07 7.08
C ALA A 228 -22.77 -6.74 7.20
N VAL A 229 -22.03 -5.64 7.21
CA VAL A 229 -22.62 -4.30 7.11
C VAL A 229 -23.19 -4.09 5.70
N ASP A 230 -24.01 -3.05 5.55
CA ASP A 230 -24.46 -2.60 4.23
C ASP A 230 -23.29 -1.95 3.46
N LEU A 231 -22.58 -2.76 2.69
CA LEU A 231 -21.38 -2.35 1.93
C LEU A 231 -21.68 -1.28 0.86
N ALA A 232 -22.91 -1.18 0.37
CA ALA A 232 -23.29 -0.18 -0.63
C ALA A 232 -23.18 1.27 -0.11
N LYS A 233 -23.15 1.46 1.22
CA LYS A 233 -22.89 2.77 1.84
C LYS A 233 -21.45 3.24 1.68
N TYR A 234 -20.53 2.32 1.41
CA TYR A 234 -19.09 2.56 1.45
C TYR A 234 -18.40 2.31 0.10
N ILE A 235 -19.01 1.49 -0.76
CA ILE A 235 -18.49 1.12 -2.07
C ILE A 235 -19.41 1.68 -3.15
N ASP A 236 -18.95 2.75 -3.80
CA ASP A 236 -19.55 3.28 -5.01
C ASP A 236 -18.86 2.64 -6.22
N ARG A 237 -19.51 1.63 -6.81
CA ARG A 237 -18.98 0.90 -7.97
C ARG A 237 -18.99 1.72 -9.25
N ASP A 238 -19.97 2.61 -9.42
CA ASP A 238 -20.14 3.42 -10.61
C ASP A 238 -19.14 4.59 -10.61
N GLY A 239 -19.04 5.28 -9.46
CA GLY A 239 -18.04 6.32 -9.22
C GLY A 239 -16.63 5.78 -9.01
N LYS A 240 -16.49 4.47 -8.77
CA LYS A 240 -15.23 3.78 -8.46
C LYS A 240 -14.53 4.35 -7.22
N VAL A 241 -15.30 4.53 -6.16
CA VAL A 241 -14.82 5.09 -4.89
C VAL A 241 -15.14 4.14 -3.73
N ILE A 242 -14.19 3.98 -2.83
CA ILE A 242 -14.32 3.18 -1.61
C ILE A 242 -13.99 4.07 -0.42
N ARG A 243 -14.80 4.02 0.63
CA ARG A 243 -14.56 4.73 1.90
C ARG A 243 -14.45 3.74 3.04
N SER A 244 -13.51 3.96 3.95
CA SER A 244 -13.44 3.17 5.18
C SER A 244 -14.66 3.41 6.06
N ILE A 245 -15.00 2.43 6.91
CA ILE A 245 -16.07 2.54 7.89
C ILE A 245 -15.84 3.67 8.91
N THR A 246 -14.58 4.09 9.08
CA THR A 246 -14.17 5.22 9.92
C THR A 246 -14.32 6.57 9.23
N GLY A 247 -14.41 6.59 7.89
CA GLY A 247 -14.40 7.79 7.07
C GLY A 247 -13.03 8.46 6.89
N GLU A 248 -11.96 7.89 7.47
CA GLU A 248 -10.62 8.48 7.45
C GLU A 248 -9.78 8.05 6.24
N ILE A 249 -10.23 7.06 5.46
CA ILE A 249 -9.56 6.57 4.25
C ILE A 249 -10.54 6.59 3.08
N GLU A 250 -10.10 7.09 1.93
CA GLU A 250 -10.83 7.04 0.66
C GLU A 250 -9.91 6.57 -0.47
N THR A 251 -10.40 5.62 -1.29
CA THR A 251 -9.73 5.15 -2.50
C THR A 251 -10.64 5.39 -3.70
N ASP A 252 -10.34 6.41 -4.49
CA ASP A 252 -10.92 6.64 -5.82
C ASP A 252 -10.05 5.88 -6.85
N TYR A 253 -10.41 4.62 -7.09
CA TYR A 253 -9.67 3.76 -8.00
C TYR A 253 -9.99 4.04 -9.47
N GLY A 254 -11.02 4.84 -9.75
CA GLY A 254 -11.31 5.35 -11.09
C GLY A 254 -10.29 6.38 -11.55
N ARG A 255 -9.95 7.34 -10.67
CA ARG A 255 -8.93 8.37 -10.92
C ARG A 255 -7.53 7.92 -10.49
N GLY A 256 -7.45 6.88 -9.66
CA GLY A 256 -6.20 6.40 -9.08
C GLY A 256 -5.70 7.34 -7.99
N LEU A 257 -6.56 7.68 -7.04
CA LEU A 257 -6.29 8.60 -5.95
C LEU A 257 -6.64 7.95 -4.61
N PHE A 258 -5.67 7.94 -3.71
CA PHE A 258 -5.79 7.48 -2.33
C PHE A 258 -5.70 8.67 -1.39
N ARG A 259 -6.57 8.75 -0.38
CA ARG A 259 -6.60 9.83 0.60
C ARG A 259 -6.67 9.27 2.02
N ILE A 260 -5.92 9.92 2.91
CA ILE A 260 -6.08 9.82 4.36
C ILE A 260 -6.53 11.18 4.86
N ASN A 261 -7.59 11.21 5.67
CA ASN A 261 -8.12 12.43 6.27
C ASN A 261 -8.44 12.24 7.76
N ALA A 262 -7.40 12.05 8.57
CA ALA A 262 -7.50 11.93 10.02
C ALA A 262 -6.98 13.22 10.70
N PRO A 263 -7.37 13.50 11.96
CA PRO A 263 -6.96 14.73 12.66
C PRO A 263 -5.43 14.90 12.77
N GLN A 264 -4.69 13.81 12.95
CA GLN A 264 -3.22 13.83 13.17
C GLN A 264 -2.41 13.41 11.93
N ALA A 265 -3.08 12.96 10.86
CA ALA A 265 -2.45 12.50 9.63
C ALA A 265 -3.35 12.78 8.42
N GLN A 266 -2.84 13.54 7.45
CA GLN A 266 -3.52 13.87 6.21
C GLN A 266 -2.57 13.60 5.05
N ALA A 267 -3.02 12.82 4.08
CA ALA A 267 -2.15 12.37 3.00
C ALA A 267 -2.92 12.12 1.70
N VAL A 268 -2.22 12.22 0.58
CA VAL A 268 -2.69 11.83 -0.74
C VAL A 268 -1.64 11.02 -1.47
N ALA A 269 -2.04 10.01 -2.23
CA ALA A 269 -1.16 9.29 -3.14
C ALA A 269 -1.87 8.96 -4.45
N GLY A 270 -1.11 8.85 -5.53
CA GLY A 270 -1.62 8.46 -6.84
C GLY A 270 -1.41 9.51 -7.91
N PHE A 271 -2.33 9.60 -8.87
CA PHE A 271 -2.17 10.40 -10.09
C PHE A 271 -2.55 11.88 -9.89
N LEU A 272 -1.73 12.60 -9.13
CA LEU A 272 -2.12 13.88 -8.52
C LEU A 272 -2.34 15.03 -9.51
N LYS A 273 -1.55 15.12 -10.60
CA LYS A 273 -1.77 16.12 -11.65
C LYS A 273 -3.17 16.06 -12.23
N ASP A 274 -3.63 14.86 -12.59
CA ASP A 274 -4.96 14.62 -13.15
C ASP A 274 -6.06 14.69 -12.07
N ALA A 275 -5.69 14.42 -10.82
CA ALA A 275 -6.59 14.54 -9.67
C ALA A 275 -6.91 16.02 -9.31
N GLY A 276 -6.07 16.96 -9.72
CA GLY A 276 -6.17 18.39 -9.38
C GLY A 276 -5.79 18.67 -7.92
N SER A 277 -6.15 19.87 -7.42
CA SER A 277 -5.92 20.22 -6.01
C SER A 277 -6.71 19.31 -5.07
N GLN A 278 -6.06 18.88 -4.00
CA GLN A 278 -6.62 17.98 -3.00
C GLN A 278 -6.92 18.74 -1.72
N HIS A 279 -8.19 18.76 -1.31
CA HIS A 279 -8.63 19.42 -0.08
C HIS A 279 -8.97 18.37 0.98
N LEU A 280 -8.16 18.29 2.01
CA LEU A 280 -8.39 17.50 3.23
C LEU A 280 -8.91 18.43 4.33
N ALA A 281 -9.09 17.94 5.56
CA ALA A 281 -9.72 18.75 6.61
C ALA A 281 -8.86 19.95 7.07
N ASP A 282 -7.53 19.81 7.08
CA ASP A 282 -6.60 20.87 7.50
C ASP A 282 -5.48 21.15 6.49
N VAL A 283 -5.34 20.31 5.46
CA VAL A 283 -4.27 20.41 4.46
C VAL A 283 -4.88 20.44 3.06
N GLU A 284 -4.47 21.44 2.29
CA GLU A 284 -4.64 21.49 0.86
C GLU A 284 -3.30 21.18 0.18
N ILE A 285 -3.34 20.30 -0.82
CA ILE A 285 -2.17 19.82 -1.56
C ILE A 285 -2.37 20.09 -3.05
N THR A 286 -1.46 20.82 -3.66
CA THR A 286 -1.36 20.93 -5.12
C THR A 286 -0.10 20.21 -5.58
N CYS A 287 -0.17 19.48 -6.69
CA CYS A 287 0.96 18.73 -7.21
C CYS A 287 0.92 18.65 -8.73
N GLY A 288 2.01 19.08 -9.37
CA GLY A 288 2.19 19.03 -10.83
C GLY A 288 2.75 17.71 -11.34
N ASN A 289 3.25 16.83 -10.45
CA ASN A 289 3.72 15.49 -10.84
C ASN A 289 2.56 14.61 -11.30
N SER A 290 2.82 13.83 -12.36
CA SER A 290 1.85 12.85 -12.85
C SER A 290 1.48 11.81 -11.79
N TYR A 291 2.42 11.46 -10.91
CA TYR A 291 2.22 10.56 -9.78
C TYR A 291 3.09 10.99 -8.59
N ALA A 292 2.50 11.03 -7.39
CA ALA A 292 3.23 11.24 -6.15
C ALA A 292 2.45 10.68 -4.94
N SER A 293 3.15 10.51 -3.83
CA SER A 293 2.64 10.20 -2.50
C SER A 293 3.13 11.29 -1.56
N ILE A 294 2.22 12.01 -0.90
CA ILE A 294 2.51 13.14 -0.02
C ILE A 294 1.73 12.96 1.26
N ALA A 295 2.44 12.91 2.40
CA ALA A 295 1.85 12.76 3.72
C ALA A 295 2.27 13.90 4.64
N VAL A 296 1.34 14.39 5.44
CA VAL A 296 1.55 15.36 6.52
C VAL A 296 1.10 14.71 7.83
N VAL A 297 2.06 14.50 8.75
CA VAL A 297 1.82 13.80 10.02
C VAL A 297 2.29 14.63 11.20
N ALA A 298 1.50 14.66 12.26
CA ALA A 298 1.86 15.35 13.50
C ALA A 298 2.94 14.56 14.28
N LEU A 299 3.91 15.29 14.83
CA LEU A 299 5.02 14.72 15.62
C LEU A 299 4.85 14.90 17.13
N ASP A 300 3.79 15.57 17.57
CA ASP A 300 3.58 16.00 18.96
C ASP A 300 2.22 15.59 19.56
N ASP A 301 1.57 14.58 18.96
CA ASP A 301 0.30 14.01 19.41
C ASP A 301 -0.89 14.98 19.40
N LYS A 302 -0.78 16.12 18.71
CA LYS A 302 -1.89 17.07 18.49
C LYS A 302 -2.48 16.93 17.08
N PRO A 303 -3.76 17.31 16.86
CA PRO A 303 -4.28 17.47 15.51
C PRO A 303 -3.41 18.41 14.66
N ILE A 304 -3.38 18.24 13.35
CA ILE A 304 -2.54 19.03 12.42
C ILE A 304 -2.75 20.54 12.61
N ARG A 305 -4.01 20.96 12.81
CA ARG A 305 -4.39 22.35 13.11
C ARG A 305 -3.72 22.93 14.37
N GLU A 306 -3.42 22.07 15.33
CA GLU A 306 -2.90 22.40 16.67
C GLU A 306 -1.48 21.88 16.93
N SER A 307 -0.86 21.23 15.96
CA SER A 307 0.50 20.72 16.09
C SER A 307 1.53 21.85 16.03
N GLU A 308 2.58 21.73 16.85
CA GLU A 308 3.77 22.57 16.83
C GLU A 308 4.88 21.96 15.97
N ARG A 309 4.68 20.73 15.48
CA ARG A 309 5.69 20.05 14.68
C ARG A 309 5.06 19.02 13.75
N LEU A 310 5.16 19.27 12.45
CA LEU A 310 4.70 18.35 11.42
C LEU A 310 5.89 17.75 10.66
N LEU A 311 5.78 16.48 10.29
CA LEU A 311 6.60 15.87 9.23
C LEU A 311 5.77 15.86 7.95
N VAL A 312 6.32 16.49 6.92
CA VAL A 312 5.90 16.30 5.52
C VAL A 312 6.84 15.27 4.91
N GLN A 313 6.27 14.25 4.27
CA GLN A 313 7.02 13.25 3.51
C GLN A 313 6.46 13.19 2.09
N ALA A 314 7.35 13.13 1.10
CA ALA A 314 6.98 13.01 -0.31
C ALA A 314 7.75 11.87 -0.99
N GLY A 315 7.09 11.22 -1.95
CA GLY A 315 7.68 10.20 -2.82
C GLY A 315 7.08 10.23 -4.21
N THR A 316 7.93 10.38 -5.22
CA THR A 316 7.57 10.44 -6.64
C THR A 316 7.97 9.14 -7.35
N LEU A 317 8.34 9.21 -8.63
CA LEU A 317 8.83 8.09 -9.40
C LEU A 317 10.35 7.89 -9.20
N CYS A 318 10.81 6.65 -9.32
CA CYS A 318 12.23 6.33 -9.23
C CYS A 318 12.68 5.31 -10.27
N ARG A 319 13.81 5.59 -10.92
CA ARG A 319 14.47 4.71 -11.89
C ARG A 319 15.99 4.81 -11.79
N PRO A 320 16.74 3.76 -12.11
CA PRO A 320 18.18 3.86 -12.30
C PRO A 320 18.55 4.90 -13.37
N THR A 321 19.71 5.53 -13.23
CA THR A 321 20.24 6.47 -14.24
C THR A 321 20.39 5.78 -15.59
N GLY A 322 19.75 6.31 -16.64
CA GLY A 322 19.79 5.74 -18.00
C GLY A 322 18.87 4.53 -18.22
N TRP A 323 17.89 4.31 -17.33
CA TRP A 323 16.78 3.40 -17.58
C TRP A 323 16.00 3.84 -18.83
N THR A 324 15.82 2.94 -19.79
CA THR A 324 15.04 3.24 -21.01
C THR A 324 14.20 2.04 -21.41
N VAL A 325 12.99 2.35 -21.87
CA VAL A 325 11.98 1.36 -22.27
C VAL A 325 11.24 1.86 -23.50
N VAL A 326 10.60 0.94 -24.21
CA VAL A 326 9.67 1.27 -25.30
C VAL A 326 8.30 0.69 -25.03
N PRO A 327 7.20 1.46 -25.20
CA PRO A 327 5.86 0.91 -25.21
C PRO A 327 5.73 -0.17 -26.27
N THR A 328 5.08 -1.29 -25.93
CA THR A 328 4.87 -2.42 -26.82
C THR A 328 3.64 -3.22 -26.37
N ARG A 329 3.36 -4.33 -27.06
CA ARG A 329 2.35 -5.31 -26.66
C ARG A 329 2.97 -6.67 -26.46
N ALA A 330 2.60 -7.35 -25.37
CA ALA A 330 3.02 -8.70 -25.06
C ALA A 330 1.85 -9.54 -24.58
N ARG A 331 2.02 -10.87 -24.62
CA ARG A 331 1.00 -11.80 -24.13
C ARG A 331 1.05 -11.89 -22.59
N ILE A 332 0.01 -11.40 -21.94
CA ILE A 332 -0.23 -11.44 -20.48
C ILE A 332 -1.51 -12.23 -20.27
N ASP A 333 -1.48 -13.31 -19.49
CA ASP A 333 -2.66 -14.15 -19.19
C ASP A 333 -3.45 -14.55 -20.46
N SER A 334 -2.72 -15.02 -21.47
CA SER A 334 -3.26 -15.39 -22.79
C SER A 334 -3.88 -14.24 -23.60
N LYS A 335 -3.79 -12.98 -23.16
CA LYS A 335 -4.28 -11.78 -23.86
C LYS A 335 -3.13 -10.86 -24.29
N GLN A 336 -3.28 -10.19 -25.42
CA GLN A 336 -2.34 -9.15 -25.85
C GLN A 336 -2.63 -7.86 -25.11
N SER A 337 -1.72 -7.46 -24.21
CA SER A 337 -1.87 -6.26 -23.37
C SER A 337 -0.72 -5.29 -23.59
N ASP A 338 -1.00 -4.01 -23.37
CA ASP A 338 0.01 -2.97 -23.43
C ASP A 338 1.00 -3.12 -22.28
N CYS A 339 2.28 -2.94 -22.60
CA CYS A 339 3.39 -3.11 -21.67
C CYS A 339 4.62 -2.36 -22.17
N PHE A 340 5.74 -2.55 -21.51
CA PHE A 340 7.02 -1.96 -21.87
C PHE A 340 8.04 -3.06 -22.15
N ARG A 341 8.89 -2.87 -23.16
CA ARG A 341 10.13 -3.65 -23.33
C ARG A 341 11.32 -2.84 -22.82
N ILE A 342 12.12 -3.44 -21.96
CA ILE A 342 13.33 -2.81 -21.40
C ILE A 342 14.42 -2.78 -22.47
N LEU A 343 14.92 -1.58 -22.78
CA LEU A 343 16.08 -1.40 -23.66
C LEU A 343 17.37 -1.33 -22.85
N SER A 344 17.35 -0.62 -21.73
CA SER A 344 18.45 -0.49 -20.79
C SER A 344 17.90 -0.47 -19.37
N VAL A 345 18.52 -1.22 -18.48
CA VAL A 345 18.22 -1.18 -17.04
C VAL A 345 18.91 0.00 -16.35
N GLY A 346 19.79 0.73 -17.04
CA GLY A 346 20.54 1.85 -16.47
C GLY A 346 21.68 1.42 -15.54
N LYS A 347 22.08 2.31 -14.63
CA LYS A 347 23.16 2.15 -13.65
C LYS A 347 22.94 3.06 -12.44
N PRO A 348 23.67 2.87 -11.33
CA PRO A 348 23.75 3.86 -10.25
C PRO A 348 24.07 5.28 -10.72
N PRO A 349 23.59 6.31 -9.98
CA PRO A 349 22.67 6.20 -8.85
C PRO A 349 21.21 5.99 -9.30
N LEU A 350 20.33 5.62 -8.36
CA LEU A 350 18.89 5.76 -8.53
C LEU A 350 18.54 7.25 -8.66
N GLN A 351 17.65 7.58 -9.59
CA GLN A 351 17.13 8.92 -9.83
C GLN A 351 15.69 8.97 -9.34
N VAL A 352 15.39 9.95 -8.48
CA VAL A 352 14.02 10.26 -8.03
C VAL A 352 13.54 11.45 -8.85
N GLU A 353 12.31 11.39 -9.35
CA GLU A 353 11.70 12.49 -10.09
C GLU A 353 11.55 13.72 -9.18
N ASP A 354 11.94 14.89 -9.68
CA ASP A 354 11.77 16.16 -8.98
C ASP A 354 10.30 16.40 -8.61
N LEU A 355 10.08 16.83 -7.38
CA LEU A 355 8.77 17.17 -6.84
C LEU A 355 8.34 18.57 -7.29
N ASP A 356 7.12 18.68 -7.80
CA ASP A 356 6.41 19.93 -8.01
C ASP A 356 5.14 19.88 -7.16
N ALA A 357 5.21 20.41 -5.93
CA ALA A 357 4.08 20.41 -5.01
C ALA A 357 4.12 21.59 -4.03
N ALA A 358 2.93 22.05 -3.64
CA ALA A 358 2.74 23.03 -2.57
C ALA A 358 1.72 22.54 -1.55
N LEU A 359 1.91 22.98 -0.32
CA LEU A 359 0.99 22.71 0.79
C LEU A 359 0.42 24.01 1.31
N THR A 360 -0.87 24.02 1.60
CA THR A 360 -1.51 25.06 2.43
C THR A 360 -2.16 24.38 3.61
N ILE A 361 -1.71 24.71 4.82
CA ILE A 361 -2.09 24.05 6.07
C ILE A 361 -2.84 25.06 6.94
N ALA A 362 -4.01 24.68 7.45
CA ALA A 362 -4.81 25.43 8.40
C ALA A 362 -4.19 25.43 9.80
N ASN A 363 -2.95 25.91 9.90
CA ASN A 363 -2.21 26.07 11.15
C ASN A 363 -1.24 27.27 10.99
N PRO A 364 -1.62 28.48 11.39
CA PRO A 364 -0.83 29.71 11.20
C PRO A 364 0.37 29.81 12.15
N ARG A 365 0.48 28.87 13.12
CA ARG A 365 1.58 28.87 14.11
C ARG A 365 2.88 28.31 13.54
N LEU A 366 2.81 27.49 12.48
CA LEU A 366 3.96 26.97 11.77
C LEU A 366 4.71 28.12 11.09
N SER A 367 5.94 28.37 11.52
CA SER A 367 6.73 29.54 11.17
C SER A 367 8.08 29.22 10.51
N LYS A 368 8.50 27.95 10.55
CA LYS A 368 9.77 27.47 10.02
C LYS A 368 9.60 26.18 9.25
N ALA A 369 10.24 26.10 8.09
CA ALA A 369 10.41 24.87 7.31
C ALA A 369 11.88 24.45 7.33
N THR A 370 12.15 23.18 7.64
CA THR A 370 13.50 22.61 7.65
C THR A 370 13.53 21.42 6.70
N LEU A 371 14.18 21.57 5.55
CA LEU A 371 14.39 20.47 4.60
C LEU A 371 15.36 19.47 5.18
N LEU A 372 15.00 18.19 5.12
CA LEU A 372 15.88 17.10 5.53
C LEU A 372 16.40 16.34 4.31
N ASP A 373 17.61 15.80 4.42
CA ASP A 373 18.15 14.86 3.44
C ASP A 373 17.48 13.48 3.55
N ILE A 374 17.87 12.55 2.67
CA ILE A 374 17.29 11.21 2.63
C ILE A 374 17.54 10.38 3.91
N ASN A 375 18.49 10.79 4.75
CA ASN A 375 18.78 10.18 6.04
C ASN A 375 18.04 10.87 7.21
N GLY A 376 17.22 11.88 6.91
CA GLY A 376 16.47 12.64 7.91
C GLY A 376 17.30 13.72 8.62
N MET A 377 18.46 14.09 8.08
CA MET A 377 19.32 15.13 8.65
C MET A 377 18.98 16.50 8.08
N ALA A 378 18.96 17.54 8.92
CA ALA A 378 18.66 18.90 8.47
C ALA A 378 19.70 19.40 7.45
N THR A 379 19.21 19.96 6.35
CA THR A 379 20.01 20.59 5.31
C THR A 379 20.17 22.10 5.57
N SER A 380 21.12 22.73 4.89
CA SER A 380 21.28 24.19 4.90
C SER A 380 20.39 24.91 3.86
N THR A 381 19.63 24.16 3.06
CA THR A 381 18.74 24.73 2.03
C THR A 381 17.61 25.50 2.71
N PRO A 382 17.49 26.82 2.48
CA PRO A 382 16.38 27.59 3.03
C PRO A 382 15.08 27.15 2.35
N VAL A 383 14.01 27.09 3.13
CA VAL A 383 12.65 26.84 2.63
C VAL A 383 11.76 27.95 3.17
N ASP A 384 11.25 28.76 2.27
CA ASP A 384 10.40 29.89 2.62
C ASP A 384 9.00 29.40 3.00
N ILE A 385 8.43 30.04 4.02
CA ILE A 385 7.05 29.86 4.43
C ILE A 385 6.32 31.19 4.30
N THR A 386 5.12 31.14 3.73
CA THR A 386 4.17 32.25 3.75
C THR A 386 3.10 31.97 4.80
N ARG A 387 2.82 32.95 5.66
CA ARG A 387 1.75 32.85 6.67
C ARG A 387 0.68 33.90 6.43
N THR A 388 -0.55 33.52 6.72
CA THR A 388 -1.72 34.38 6.85
C THR A 388 -2.25 34.26 8.28
N GLU A 389 -3.33 34.98 8.60
CA GLU A 389 -3.96 34.86 9.93
C GLU A 389 -4.52 33.46 10.21
N GLU A 390 -4.84 32.69 9.17
CA GLU A 390 -5.51 31.38 9.29
C GLU A 390 -4.64 30.20 8.84
N LYS A 391 -3.68 30.44 7.95
CA LYS A 391 -3.00 29.36 7.20
C LYS A 391 -1.51 29.61 7.01
N THR A 392 -0.78 28.51 6.85
CA THR A 392 0.62 28.45 6.47
C THR A 392 0.76 27.78 5.12
N THR A 393 1.47 28.41 4.19
CA THR A 393 1.73 27.88 2.85
C THR A 393 3.22 27.68 2.64
N VAL A 394 3.59 26.55 2.03
CA VAL A 394 4.97 26.21 1.67
C VAL A 394 5.00 25.61 0.27
N GLN A 395 5.88 26.15 -0.59
CA GLN A 395 6.28 25.48 -1.83
C GLN A 395 7.37 24.47 -1.46
N LEU A 396 7.15 23.19 -1.76
CA LEU A 396 8.14 22.16 -1.44
C LEU A 396 9.31 22.28 -2.43
N PRO A 397 10.58 22.30 -1.94
CA PRO A 397 11.74 22.17 -2.82
C PRO A 397 11.67 20.92 -3.70
N ALA A 398 12.22 21.01 -4.91
CA ALA A 398 12.16 19.91 -5.90
C ALA A 398 12.74 18.58 -5.38
N ASN A 399 13.74 18.63 -4.51
CA ASN A 399 14.38 17.46 -3.93
C ASN A 399 13.78 17.02 -2.58
N THR A 400 12.58 17.48 -2.23
CA THR A 400 11.94 17.15 -0.94
C THR A 400 11.58 15.67 -0.88
N ILE A 401 12.21 14.95 0.05
CA ILE A 401 11.73 13.65 0.55
C ILE A 401 11.10 13.85 1.93
N TYR A 402 11.76 14.61 2.80
CA TYR A 402 11.21 15.00 4.09
C TYR A 402 11.40 16.49 4.37
N LEU A 403 10.38 17.09 4.98
CA LEU A 403 10.40 18.47 5.42
C LEU A 403 9.75 18.53 6.80
N VAL A 404 10.39 19.21 7.76
CA VAL A 404 9.79 19.44 9.09
C VAL A 404 9.27 20.86 9.15
N LEU A 405 8.00 21.02 9.51
CA LEU A 405 7.36 22.31 9.76
C LEU A 405 7.24 22.53 11.27
N GLN A 406 7.58 23.73 11.75
CA GLN A 406 7.56 24.11 13.18
C GLN A 406 7.03 25.52 13.38
#